data_AF-A0A941U2H8-F1
#
_entry.id   AF-A0A941U2H8-F1
#
_cell.length_a   1.000
_cell.length_b   1.000
_cell.length_c   1.000
_cell.angle_alpha   90.00
_cell.angle_beta   90.00
_cell.angle_gamma   90.00
#
_symmetry.space_group_name_H-M   'P 1'
#
loop_
_entity.id
_entity.type
_entity.pdbx_description
1 polymer ?
#
loop_
_entity_poly.entity_id
_entity_poly.type
_entity_poly.pdbx_seq_one_letter_code
_entity_poly.pdbx_strand_id
1 'polypeptide(L)'
;MYADLAVSARSHRCTAWAPCLAALLVLLVLAGCASAPRPGSPAAPAAARASSLPAERQWLQAWFQDTPVQIDQPGDDSLRIEVPREFSFDPGRNQLKPPLAAVLDKLAQSLRRLPAARLQQLATPGDDSSPALARQRAEQVRAHLRSRGVPAAQLASAGITTAMVVQLRIAMPTP
;
A
#
# COMPACT_ATOMS: atom_id res chain seq x y z
N MET A 1 -12.04 6.62 60.13
CA MET A 1 -10.74 7.10 59.61
C MET A 1 -11.04 7.88 58.34
N TYR A 2 -10.77 9.20 58.38
CA TYR A 2 -10.61 10.20 57.32
C TYR A 2 -10.84 9.75 55.87
N ALA A 3 -11.43 10.51 54.94
CA ALA A 3 -11.97 11.86 54.86
C ALA A 3 -12.63 11.91 53.47
N ASP A 4 -13.91 12.27 53.34
CA ASP A 4 -14.39 13.65 53.27
C ASP A 4 -14.27 14.21 51.85
N LEU A 5 -15.45 14.37 51.22
CA LEU A 5 -15.91 15.54 50.45
C LEU A 5 -15.11 15.93 49.18
N ALA A 6 -15.71 16.40 48.09
CA ALA A 6 -17.07 16.77 47.81
C ALA A 6 -17.28 16.74 46.29
N VAL A 7 -18.39 16.14 45.92
CA VAL A 7 -19.20 16.60 44.79
C VAL A 7 -19.68 18.03 45.10
N SER A 8 -19.28 19.02 44.31
CA SER A 8 -19.84 20.38 44.33
C SER A 8 -19.15 21.19 43.22
N ALA A 9 -19.76 22.06 42.44
CA ALA A 9 -21.14 22.36 42.20
C ALA A 9 -21.20 23.04 40.84
N ARG A 10 -22.33 22.78 40.21
CA ARG A 10 -22.96 23.48 39.11
C ARG A 10 -22.72 25.01 39.17
N SER A 11 -22.24 25.52 38.04
CA SER A 11 -22.92 26.54 37.23
C SER A 11 -23.05 28.00 37.70
N HIS A 12 -22.84 28.83 36.68
CA HIS A 12 -23.46 30.11 36.38
C HIS A 12 -22.69 31.38 36.77
N ARG A 13 -22.82 32.31 35.81
CA ARG A 13 -22.74 33.78 35.90
C ARG A 13 -21.34 34.30 35.56
N CYS A 14 -21.14 34.79 34.34
CA CYS A 14 -21.65 36.08 33.81
C CYS A 14 -21.24 37.27 34.66
N THR A 15 -21.00 38.38 33.96
CA THR A 15 -20.80 39.75 34.42
C THR A 15 -19.35 40.04 34.82
N ALA A 16 -18.55 40.65 33.94
CA ALA A 16 -18.57 42.04 33.48
C ALA A 16 -17.57 42.87 34.29
N TRP A 17 -17.01 43.91 33.63
CA TRP A 17 -16.44 45.11 34.26
C TRP A 17 -15.00 44.93 34.80
N ALA A 18 -13.99 45.75 34.52
CA ALA A 18 -13.74 46.90 33.67
C ALA A 18 -12.21 47.11 33.67
N PRO A 19 -11.68 47.89 32.72
CA PRO A 19 -10.25 48.05 32.47
C PRO A 19 -9.64 49.08 33.43
N CYS A 20 -8.43 48.82 33.93
CA CYS A 20 -7.62 49.85 34.57
C CYS A 20 -6.14 49.65 34.21
N LEU A 21 -5.65 50.63 33.44
CA LEU A 21 -4.37 51.31 33.66
C LEU A 21 -3.14 50.42 33.55
N ALA A 22 -2.56 50.27 32.36
CA ALA A 22 -1.72 51.28 31.72
C ALA A 22 -0.52 51.69 32.59
N ALA A 23 0.65 51.58 31.96
CA ALA A 23 1.93 52.17 32.33
C ALA A 23 2.73 51.47 33.43
N LEU A 24 3.45 50.41 33.06
CA LEU A 24 4.88 50.31 33.39
C LEU A 24 5.55 49.20 32.57
N LEU A 25 6.73 49.54 32.03
CA LEU A 25 7.76 48.66 31.46
C LEU A 25 7.67 48.30 29.97
N VAL A 26 7.94 49.34 29.15
CA VAL A 26 8.76 49.22 27.95
C VAL A 26 10.10 48.59 28.33
N LEU A 27 10.33 47.30 27.97
CA LEU A 27 11.62 46.62 27.71
C LEU A 27 11.45 45.09 27.86
N LEU A 28 10.98 44.40 26.81
CA LEU A 28 11.46 43.04 26.45
C LEU A 28 10.93 42.64 25.07
N VAL A 29 11.57 43.15 24.02
CA VAL A 29 11.66 42.40 22.76
C VAL A 29 12.52 41.17 23.04
N LEU A 30 12.22 40.04 22.37
CA LEU A 30 12.81 38.69 22.47
C LEU A 30 12.12 37.73 23.47
N ALA A 31 11.22 36.88 22.97
CA ALA A 31 11.35 35.41 23.10
C ALA A 31 10.08 34.68 22.62
N GLY A 32 10.26 33.81 21.62
CA GLY A 32 9.65 32.49 21.63
C GLY A 32 8.24 32.35 21.03
N CYS A 33 8.18 32.13 19.72
CA CYS A 33 7.25 31.14 19.19
C CYS A 33 7.65 29.77 19.75
N ALA A 34 7.20 29.43 20.95
CA ALA A 34 7.31 28.09 21.51
C ALA A 34 6.24 27.17 20.89
N SER A 35 6.32 26.96 19.57
CA SER A 35 5.79 25.72 19.00
C SER A 35 6.82 24.64 19.31
N ALA A 36 6.56 23.89 20.38
CA ALA A 36 7.38 22.76 20.77
C ALA A 36 7.56 21.81 19.58
N PRO A 37 8.79 21.49 19.14
CA PRO A 37 9.00 20.41 18.22
C PRO A 37 8.68 19.12 18.98
N ARG A 38 7.62 18.40 18.60
CA ARG A 38 7.38 17.04 19.09
C ARG A 38 8.60 16.19 18.69
N PRO A 39 9.38 15.64 19.64
CA PRO A 39 10.36 14.62 19.32
C PRO A 39 9.58 13.31 19.15
N GLY A 40 9.10 13.06 17.93
CA GLY A 40 8.26 11.89 17.67
C GLY A 40 7.77 11.70 16.23
N SER A 41 8.31 12.42 15.26
CA SER A 41 8.13 12.05 13.85
C SER A 41 9.49 11.92 13.21
N PRO A 42 9.98 10.69 12.93
CA PRO A 42 11.01 10.55 11.92
C PRO A 42 10.37 11.00 10.61
N ALA A 43 10.60 12.27 10.26
CA ALA A 43 10.53 12.70 8.88
C ALA A 43 11.61 11.92 8.13
N ALA A 44 11.25 10.69 7.72
CA ALA A 44 12.05 9.91 6.80
C ALA A 44 12.39 10.80 5.59
N PRO A 45 13.61 10.74 5.08
CA PRO A 45 14.08 11.66 4.06
C PRO A 45 13.18 11.57 2.83
N ALA A 46 12.70 12.73 2.36
CA ALA A 46 11.87 12.82 1.15
C ALA A 46 12.59 12.34 -0.13
N ALA A 47 13.89 12.02 -0.06
CA ALA A 47 14.68 11.48 -1.16
C ALA A 47 14.56 9.94 -1.34
N ALA A 48 14.07 9.17 -0.36
CA ALA A 48 13.82 7.72 -0.49
C ALA A 48 12.42 7.39 -1.06
N ARG A 49 11.60 8.41 -1.34
CA ARG A 49 10.19 8.30 -1.73
C ARG A 49 9.95 8.01 -3.21
N ALA A 50 10.97 8.04 -4.06
CA ALA A 50 10.77 7.87 -5.50
C ALA A 50 10.99 6.42 -6.01
N SER A 51 11.69 5.56 -5.24
CA SER A 51 12.23 4.30 -5.79
C SER A 51 12.23 3.12 -4.82
N SER A 52 11.54 3.23 -3.68
CA SER A 52 11.54 2.18 -2.66
C SER A 52 10.33 1.23 -2.81
N LEU A 53 10.57 -0.07 -2.62
CA LEU A 53 9.54 -1.12 -2.66
C LEU A 53 8.31 -0.82 -1.77
N PRO A 54 8.47 -0.29 -0.54
CA PRO A 54 7.34 0.12 0.28
C PRO A 54 6.50 1.25 -0.31
N ALA A 55 7.13 2.24 -0.98
CA ALA A 55 6.41 3.32 -1.66
C ALA A 55 5.63 2.77 -2.86
N GLU A 56 6.23 1.84 -3.61
CA GLU A 56 5.57 1.16 -4.72
C GLU A 56 4.38 0.31 -4.27
N ARG A 57 4.49 -0.39 -3.13
CA ARG A 57 3.37 -1.11 -2.51
C ARG A 57 2.22 -0.18 -2.17
N GLN A 58 2.51 0.95 -1.50
CA GLN A 58 1.47 1.92 -1.11
C GLN A 58 0.78 2.49 -2.36
N TRP A 59 1.55 2.76 -3.41
CA TRP A 59 1.00 3.20 -4.69
C TRP A 59 0.06 2.16 -5.28
N LEU A 60 0.49 0.89 -5.39
CA LEU A 60 -0.35 -0.20 -5.90
C LEU A 60 -1.61 -0.36 -5.04
N GLN A 61 -1.47 -0.39 -3.72
CA GLN A 61 -2.59 -0.52 -2.79
C GLN A 61 -3.61 0.61 -2.98
N ALA A 62 -3.17 1.85 -3.18
CA ALA A 62 -4.07 2.97 -3.45
C ALA A 62 -4.85 2.81 -4.78
N TRP A 63 -4.27 2.16 -5.79
CA TRP A 63 -4.99 1.84 -7.02
C TRP A 63 -5.99 0.70 -6.87
N PHE A 64 -5.74 -0.21 -5.93
CA PHE A 64 -6.53 -1.44 -5.76
C PHE A 64 -7.41 -1.47 -4.51
N GLN A 65 -7.50 -0.36 -3.77
CA GLN A 65 -8.26 -0.25 -2.52
C GLN A 65 -9.76 -0.55 -2.65
N ASP A 66 -10.35 -0.37 -3.84
CA ASP A 66 -11.76 -0.68 -4.14
C ASP A 66 -11.92 -2.01 -4.90
N THR A 67 -10.83 -2.74 -5.12
CA THR A 67 -10.84 -4.06 -5.74
C THR A 67 -10.58 -5.15 -4.70
N PRO A 68 -11.09 -6.37 -4.91
CA PRO A 68 -10.86 -7.51 -4.02
C PRO A 68 -9.45 -8.11 -4.15
N VAL A 69 -8.46 -7.29 -4.54
CA VAL A 69 -7.06 -7.66 -4.69
C VAL A 69 -6.36 -7.50 -3.35
N GLN A 70 -5.77 -8.57 -2.84
CA GLN A 70 -4.95 -8.53 -1.63
C GLN A 70 -3.49 -8.25 -2.01
N ILE A 71 -2.86 -7.32 -1.29
CA ILE A 71 -1.48 -6.93 -1.55
C ILE A 71 -0.72 -6.97 -0.23
N ASP A 72 0.19 -7.91 -0.12
CA ASP A 72 0.96 -8.20 1.08
C ASP A 72 2.45 -8.08 0.80
N GLN A 73 3.22 -7.67 1.81
CA GLN A 73 4.67 -7.60 1.72
C GLN A 73 5.25 -8.64 2.68
N PRO A 74 5.40 -9.92 2.26
CA PRO A 74 5.88 -10.99 3.13
C PRO A 74 7.35 -10.84 3.57
N GLY A 75 8.03 -9.76 3.16
CA GLY A 75 9.36 -9.36 3.60
C GLY A 75 9.78 -8.05 2.94
N ASP A 76 10.91 -7.47 3.35
CA ASP A 76 11.34 -6.14 2.88
C ASP A 76 11.53 -6.10 1.34
N ASP A 77 12.08 -7.18 0.78
CA ASP A 77 12.43 -7.29 -0.63
C ASP A 77 11.36 -7.94 -1.52
N SER A 78 10.17 -8.26 -1.01
CA SER A 78 9.15 -8.94 -1.83
C SER A 78 7.72 -8.48 -1.61
N LEU A 79 7.01 -8.31 -2.73
CA LEU A 79 5.61 -7.93 -2.80
C LEU A 79 4.80 -9.10 -3.36
N ARG A 80 3.78 -9.53 -2.63
CA ARG A 80 2.80 -10.53 -3.03
C ARG A 80 1.49 -9.84 -3.36
N ILE A 81 0.92 -10.19 -4.50
CA ILE A 81 -0.41 -9.78 -4.93
C ILE A 81 -1.24 -11.04 -5.12
N GLU A 82 -2.39 -11.11 -4.47
CA GLU A 82 -3.35 -12.19 -4.59
C GLU A 82 -4.65 -11.65 -5.17
N VAL A 83 -5.05 -12.20 -6.32
CA VAL A 83 -6.29 -11.80 -7.01
C VAL A 83 -7.25 -12.99 -7.00
N PRO A 84 -8.50 -12.85 -6.51
CA PRO A 84 -9.48 -13.93 -6.56
C PRO A 84 -9.77 -14.37 -7.99
N ARG A 85 -9.98 -15.68 -8.18
CA ARG A 85 -10.20 -16.25 -9.52
C ARG A 85 -11.41 -15.66 -10.24
N GLU A 86 -12.47 -15.29 -9.52
CA GLU A 86 -13.75 -14.82 -10.10
C GLU A 86 -13.62 -13.49 -10.88
N PHE A 87 -12.67 -12.65 -10.46
CA PHE A 87 -12.30 -11.39 -11.13
C PHE A 87 -11.19 -11.58 -12.17
N SER A 88 -10.54 -12.75 -12.17
CA SER A 88 -9.38 -13.07 -12.99
C SER A 88 -9.77 -13.76 -14.30
N PHE A 89 -10.53 -14.86 -14.20
CA PHE A 89 -10.86 -15.75 -15.32
C PHE A 89 -12.27 -16.30 -15.17
N ASP A 90 -12.93 -16.56 -16.30
CA ASP A 90 -14.18 -17.32 -16.30
C ASP A 90 -13.91 -18.84 -16.17
N PRO A 91 -14.84 -19.60 -15.56
CA PRO A 91 -14.67 -21.04 -15.38
C PRO A 91 -14.48 -21.75 -16.72
N GLY A 92 -13.51 -22.66 -16.79
CA GLY A 92 -13.16 -23.39 -18.03
C GLY A 92 -12.52 -22.55 -19.15
N ARG A 93 -12.30 -21.24 -18.95
CA ARG A 93 -11.68 -20.35 -19.94
C ARG A 93 -10.30 -19.88 -19.52
N ASN A 94 -9.44 -19.61 -20.51
CA ASN A 94 -8.12 -19.02 -20.31
C ASN A 94 -8.07 -17.51 -20.57
N GLN A 95 -9.18 -16.90 -20.99
CA GLN A 95 -9.24 -15.50 -21.38
C GLN A 95 -9.22 -14.58 -20.15
N LEU A 96 -8.38 -13.54 -20.20
CA LEU A 96 -8.24 -12.54 -19.14
C LEU A 96 -9.47 -11.63 -19.10
N LYS A 97 -10.00 -11.39 -17.92
CA LYS A 97 -11.08 -10.40 -17.71
C LYS A 97 -10.51 -8.97 -17.63
N PRO A 98 -11.31 -7.93 -17.96
CA PRO A 98 -10.87 -6.53 -17.86
C PRO A 98 -10.32 -6.12 -16.48
N PRO A 99 -10.89 -6.56 -15.33
CA PRO A 99 -10.36 -6.23 -14.02
C PRO A 99 -8.92 -6.71 -13.82
N LEU A 100 -8.64 -7.97 -14.17
CA LEU A 100 -7.28 -8.51 -14.10
C LEU A 100 -6.33 -7.82 -15.08
N ALA A 101 -6.79 -7.48 -16.29
CA ALA A 101 -5.97 -6.72 -17.23
C ALA A 101 -5.53 -5.37 -16.66
N ALA A 102 -6.41 -4.66 -15.93
CA ALA A 102 -6.04 -3.43 -15.23
C ALA A 102 -5.01 -3.68 -14.11
N VAL A 103 -5.14 -4.78 -13.37
CA VAL A 103 -4.15 -5.18 -12.36
C VAL A 103 -2.77 -5.42 -12.99
N LEU A 104 -2.74 -6.20 -14.06
CA LEU A 104 -1.51 -6.52 -14.80
C LEU A 104 -0.88 -5.27 -15.43
N ASP A 105 -1.67 -4.29 -15.88
CA ASP A 105 -1.16 -3.03 -16.41
C ASP A 105 -0.43 -2.21 -15.34
N LYS A 106 -1.01 -2.05 -14.14
CA LYS A 106 -0.32 -1.38 -13.04
C LYS A 106 0.89 -2.15 -12.54
N LEU A 107 0.81 -3.48 -12.54
CA LEU A 107 1.96 -4.33 -12.21
C LEU A 107 3.09 -4.16 -13.23
N ALA A 108 2.77 -4.07 -14.52
CA ALA A 108 3.74 -3.78 -15.56
C ALA A 108 4.36 -2.38 -15.39
N GLN A 109 3.57 -1.38 -15.03
CA GLN A 109 4.07 -0.04 -14.69
C GLN A 109 5.03 -0.09 -13.50
N SER A 110 4.69 -0.87 -12.47
CA SER A 110 5.51 -1.11 -11.29
C SER A 110 6.88 -1.71 -11.63
N LEU A 111 6.88 -2.82 -12.39
CA LEU A 111 8.12 -3.48 -12.84
C LEU A 111 8.99 -2.60 -13.73
N ARG A 112 8.38 -1.70 -14.51
CA ARG A 112 9.12 -0.73 -15.33
C ARG A 112 9.75 0.38 -14.50
N ARG A 113 9.13 0.80 -13.39
CA ARG A 113 9.73 1.76 -12.45
C ARG A 113 10.83 1.12 -11.59
N LEU A 114 10.74 -0.17 -11.33
CA LEU A 114 11.71 -0.94 -10.56
C LEU A 114 12.47 -1.93 -11.46
N PRO A 115 13.49 -1.50 -12.22
CA PRO A 115 14.22 -2.38 -13.13
C PRO A 115 14.96 -3.53 -12.42
N ALA A 116 15.28 -3.36 -11.14
CA ALA A 116 15.83 -4.40 -10.29
C ALA A 116 14.78 -5.47 -9.92
N ALA A 117 13.51 -5.09 -9.79
CA ALA A 117 12.46 -6.01 -9.36
C ALA A 117 12.15 -7.03 -10.46
N ARG A 118 11.95 -8.28 -10.05
CA ARG A 118 11.58 -9.38 -10.95
C ARG A 118 10.34 -10.06 -10.44
N LEU A 119 9.45 -10.41 -11.36
CA LEU A 119 8.35 -11.30 -11.07
C LEU A 119 8.97 -12.68 -10.86
N GLN A 120 8.98 -13.19 -9.63
CA GLN A 120 9.57 -14.48 -9.26
C GLN A 120 8.56 -15.62 -9.25
N GLN A 121 7.29 -15.31 -8.99
CA GLN A 121 6.23 -16.32 -8.97
C GLN A 121 5.00 -15.81 -9.72
N LEU A 122 4.57 -16.59 -10.70
CA LEU A 122 3.27 -16.47 -11.35
C LEU A 122 2.55 -17.79 -11.19
N ALA A 123 1.66 -17.89 -10.20
CA ALA A 123 0.86 -19.09 -10.00
C ALA A 123 -0.60 -18.78 -10.26
N THR A 124 -1.18 -19.45 -11.25
CA THR A 124 -2.62 -19.34 -11.53
C THR A 124 -3.36 -20.50 -10.88
N PRO A 125 -4.56 -20.27 -10.34
CA PRO A 125 -5.41 -21.33 -9.81
C PRO A 125 -5.71 -22.33 -10.91
N GLY A 126 -5.44 -23.60 -10.63
CA GLY A 126 -6.07 -24.68 -11.39
C GLY A 126 -7.57 -24.63 -11.16
N ASP A 127 -8.36 -24.74 -12.23
CA ASP A 127 -9.69 -25.33 -12.06
C ASP A 127 -9.48 -26.84 -11.80
N ASP A 128 -10.33 -27.45 -10.98
CA ASP A 128 -10.33 -28.89 -10.69
C ASP A 128 -10.28 -29.78 -11.95
N SER A 129 -10.55 -29.22 -13.13
CA SER A 129 -10.65 -29.94 -14.40
C SER A 129 -9.36 -30.14 -15.20
N SER A 130 -8.27 -29.36 -15.04
CA SER A 130 -7.01 -29.63 -15.81
C SER A 130 -5.79 -28.75 -15.47
N PRO A 131 -4.59 -29.34 -15.27
CA PRO A 131 -3.33 -28.57 -15.17
C PRO A 131 -2.94 -27.88 -16.48
N ALA A 132 -3.45 -28.34 -17.63
CA ALA A 132 -3.23 -27.71 -18.93
C ALA A 132 -3.86 -26.30 -19.01
N LEU A 133 -5.06 -26.12 -18.44
CA LEU A 133 -5.75 -24.82 -18.44
C LEU A 133 -5.02 -23.79 -17.59
N ALA A 134 -4.45 -24.22 -16.44
CA ALA A 134 -3.63 -23.35 -15.60
C ALA A 134 -2.39 -22.85 -16.37
N ARG A 135 -1.70 -23.72 -17.12
CA ARG A 135 -0.57 -23.31 -17.96
C ARG A 135 -0.99 -22.29 -19.02
N GLN A 136 -2.10 -22.53 -19.72
CA GLN A 136 -2.63 -21.59 -20.72
C GLN A 136 -2.98 -20.23 -20.11
N ARG A 137 -3.58 -20.20 -18.92
CA ARG A 137 -3.89 -18.95 -18.19
C ARG A 137 -2.61 -18.18 -17.84
N ALA A 138 -1.61 -18.87 -17.32
CA ALA A 138 -0.32 -18.25 -16.99
C ALA A 138 0.40 -17.73 -18.24
N GLU A 139 0.29 -18.42 -19.38
CA GLU A 139 0.77 -17.92 -20.68
C GLU A 139 0.04 -16.65 -21.12
N GLN A 140 -1.29 -16.58 -20.96
CA GLN A 140 -2.06 -15.37 -21.25
C GLN A 140 -1.63 -14.19 -20.38
N VAL A 141 -1.41 -14.40 -19.08
CA VAL A 141 -0.89 -13.37 -18.16
C VAL A 141 0.50 -12.90 -18.61
N ARG A 142 1.41 -13.82 -18.96
CA ARG A 142 2.74 -13.48 -19.47
C ARG A 142 2.68 -12.71 -20.79
N ALA A 143 1.83 -13.14 -21.72
CA ALA A 143 1.62 -12.46 -22.99
C ALA A 143 1.12 -11.03 -22.77
N HIS A 144 0.19 -10.84 -21.83
CA HIS A 144 -0.29 -9.52 -21.45
C HIS A 144 0.84 -8.64 -20.90
N LEU A 145 1.61 -9.13 -19.91
CA LEU A 145 2.74 -8.37 -19.35
C LEU A 145 3.80 -8.02 -20.41
N ARG A 146 4.10 -8.94 -21.34
CA ARG A 146 4.99 -8.67 -22.48
C ARG A 146 4.46 -7.57 -23.38
N SER A 147 3.14 -7.58 -23.68
CA SER A 147 2.50 -6.54 -24.49
C SER A 147 2.59 -5.14 -23.85
N ARG A 148 2.71 -5.08 -22.52
CA ARG A 148 2.91 -3.83 -21.74
C ARG A 148 4.38 -3.38 -21.65
N GLY A 149 5.30 -4.11 -22.27
CA GLY A 149 6.72 -3.78 -22.33
C GLY A 149 7.56 -4.33 -21.17
N VAL A 150 7.07 -5.33 -20.43
CA VAL A 150 7.89 -6.01 -19.42
C VAL A 150 8.85 -6.98 -20.11
N PRO A 151 10.18 -6.87 -19.88
CA PRO A 151 11.16 -7.74 -20.52
C PRO A 151 11.01 -9.19 -20.03
N ALA A 152 11.21 -10.16 -20.92
CA ALA A 152 11.08 -11.58 -20.59
C ALA A 152 12.03 -12.03 -19.46
N ALA A 153 13.18 -11.35 -19.29
CA ALA A 153 14.13 -11.58 -18.22
C ALA A 153 13.59 -11.24 -16.80
N GLN A 154 12.55 -10.42 -16.70
CA GLN A 154 11.89 -10.08 -15.43
C GLN A 154 10.64 -10.93 -15.15
N LEU A 155 10.25 -11.83 -16.07
CA LEU A 155 9.01 -12.61 -15.96
C LEU A 155 9.28 -14.03 -15.45
N ALA A 156 8.63 -14.42 -14.35
CA ALA A 156 8.67 -15.78 -13.81
C ALA A 156 8.14 -16.82 -14.80
N SER A 157 8.62 -18.06 -14.67
CA SER A 157 7.99 -19.23 -15.26
C SER A 157 6.54 -19.38 -14.78
N ALA A 158 5.66 -19.80 -15.68
CA ALA A 158 4.29 -20.15 -15.36
C ALA A 158 4.24 -21.33 -14.36
N GLY A 159 3.65 -21.11 -13.20
CA GLY A 159 3.41 -22.10 -12.16
C GLY A 159 1.91 -22.39 -11.98
N ILE A 160 1.62 -23.50 -11.30
CA ILE A 160 0.26 -23.92 -10.95
C ILE A 160 0.13 -23.82 -9.44
N THR A 161 -0.97 -23.23 -8.93
CA THR A 161 -1.32 -23.28 -7.51
C THR A 161 -2.66 -23.98 -7.32
N THR A 162 -2.80 -24.67 -6.19
CA THR A 162 -4.06 -25.24 -5.71
C THR A 162 -4.94 -24.20 -5.02
N ALA A 163 -4.38 -23.02 -4.70
CA ALA A 163 -5.14 -21.94 -4.10
C ALA A 163 -6.14 -21.35 -5.11
N MET A 164 -7.31 -20.91 -4.67
CA MET A 164 -8.33 -20.25 -5.52
C MET A 164 -7.99 -18.79 -5.89
N VAL A 165 -6.73 -18.39 -5.72
CA VAL A 165 -6.22 -17.04 -5.98
C VAL A 165 -5.06 -17.10 -6.97
N VAL A 166 -5.00 -16.12 -7.86
CA VAL A 166 -3.83 -15.87 -8.70
C VAL A 166 -2.78 -15.20 -7.83
N GLN A 167 -1.65 -15.87 -7.61
CA GLN A 167 -0.53 -15.34 -6.84
C GLN A 167 0.53 -14.78 -7.77
N LEU A 168 0.80 -13.48 -7.63
CA LEU A 168 1.91 -12.80 -8.28
C LEU A 168 2.91 -12.35 -7.21
N ARG A 169 4.17 -12.76 -7.33
CA ARG A 169 5.24 -12.30 -6.43
C ARG A 169 6.28 -11.53 -7.22
N ILE A 170 6.52 -10.31 -6.78
CA ILE A 170 7.67 -9.51 -7.20
C ILE A 170 8.71 -9.58 -6.08
N ALA A 171 9.97 -9.76 -6.42
CA ALA A 171 11.06 -9.61 -5.46
C ALA A 171 12.28 -8.94 -6.10
N MET A 172 13.03 -8.21 -5.29
CA MET A 172 14.34 -7.72 -5.70
C MET A 172 15.35 -8.87 -5.62
N PRO A 173 16.20 -9.08 -6.64
CA PRO A 173 17.31 -10.01 -6.56
C PRO A 173 18.28 -9.47 -5.51
N THR A 174 18.46 -10.23 -4.43
CA THR A 174 19.50 -9.98 -3.44
C THR A 174 20.86 -10.15 -4.13
N PRO A 175 21.82 -9.21 -3.98
CA PRO A 175 23.13 -9.30 -4.60
C PRO A 175 23.96 -10.49 -4.08
#